data_AF-A0A951JYJ2-F1
#
_entry.id   AF-A0A951JYJ2-F1
#
_cell.length_a   1.000
_cell.length_b   1.000
_cell.length_c   1.000
_cell.angle_alpha   90.00
_cell.angle_beta   90.00
_cell.angle_gamma   90.00
#
_symmetry.space_group_name_H-M   'P 1'
#
loop_
_entity.id
_entity.type
_entity.pdbx_description
1 polymer ?
#
loop_
_entity_poly.entity_id
_entity_poly.type
_entity_poly.pdbx_seq_one_letter_code
_entity_poly.pdbx_strand_id
1 'polypeptide(L)'
;MPLVDVDAITLVLLMLELWDQDVHLVAACLQTRRTQELEAVGRRQLEAWGDVRREANRGLPAFHTPPDEPSVRYLGSVMLALRDDVGTTYEFRGRSMGGGQTEWRLTQQWRPGVPVQASILAVDVQDSDGVTVHSVELALRKDLITRAPG
;
A
#
# COMPACT_ATOMS: atom_id res chain seq x y z
N MET A 1 -0.33 13.23 1.05
CA MET A 1 -1.73 13.60 0.71
C MET A 1 -2.64 12.47 1.18
N PRO A 2 -3.71 12.69 1.97
CA PRO A 2 -4.58 11.61 2.43
C PRO A 2 -5.30 10.96 1.24
N LEU A 3 -5.35 9.62 1.24
CA LEU A 3 -6.08 8.81 0.27
C LEU A 3 -7.37 8.26 0.87
N VAL A 4 -7.34 7.76 2.11
CA VAL A 4 -8.53 7.25 2.80
C VAL A 4 -8.29 7.24 4.30
N ASP A 5 -9.36 7.36 5.07
CA ASP A 5 -9.39 7.09 6.50
C ASP A 5 -10.36 5.95 6.77
N VAL A 6 -9.87 4.84 7.31
CA VAL A 6 -10.72 3.72 7.77
C VAL A 6 -10.31 3.38 9.19
N ASP A 7 -11.29 3.24 10.09
CA ASP A 7 -11.06 2.89 11.49
C ASP A 7 -9.99 3.74 12.22
N ALA A 8 -9.95 5.05 11.94
CA ALA A 8 -8.97 6.00 12.47
C ALA A 8 -7.51 5.72 12.05
N ILE A 9 -7.32 5.02 10.93
CA ILE A 9 -6.03 4.79 10.28
C ILE A 9 -6.06 5.48 8.92
N THR A 10 -5.40 6.63 8.85
CA THR A 10 -5.29 7.41 7.62
C THR A 10 -4.17 6.85 6.74
N LEU A 11 -4.51 6.41 5.53
CA LEU A 11 -3.55 6.10 4.48
C LEU A 11 -3.21 7.38 3.71
N VAL A 12 -1.93 7.67 3.54
CA VAL A 12 -1.44 8.82 2.78
C VAL A 12 -0.62 8.40 1.58
N LEU A 13 -0.85 9.03 0.44
CA LEU A 13 0.07 9.00 -0.70
C LEU A 13 1.35 9.74 -0.30
N LEU A 14 2.47 9.03 -0.38
CA LEU A 14 3.81 9.56 -0.15
C LEU A 14 4.49 9.95 -1.47
N MET A 15 4.42 9.07 -2.46
CA MET A 15 5.13 9.23 -3.72
C MET A 15 4.39 8.55 -4.85
N LEU A 16 4.48 9.16 -6.03
CA LEU A 16 4.04 8.58 -7.28
C LEU A 16 5.15 8.80 -8.31
N GLU A 17 5.70 7.72 -8.86
CA GLU A 17 6.72 7.76 -9.90
C GLU A 17 6.09 7.35 -11.23
N LEU A 18 6.23 8.22 -12.22
CA LEU A 18 5.72 8.00 -13.56
C LEU A 18 6.89 7.66 -14.47
N TRP A 19 6.98 6.40 -14.87
CA TRP A 19 7.98 5.90 -15.81
C TRP A 19 7.32 5.68 -17.18
N ASP A 20 8.12 5.60 -18.23
CA ASP A 20 7.61 5.42 -19.61
C ASP A 20 6.75 4.16 -19.77
N GLN A 21 7.03 3.11 -18.99
CA GLN A 21 6.36 1.81 -19.09
C GLN A 21 5.50 1.46 -17.89
N ASP A 22 5.70 2.16 -16.77
CA ASP A 22 5.21 1.73 -15.47
C ASP A 22 4.79 2.94 -14.61
N VAL A 23 3.83 2.73 -13.72
CA VAL A 23 3.50 3.69 -12.65
C VAL A 23 3.76 3.02 -11.32
N HIS A 24 4.53 3.66 -10.45
CA HIS A 24 4.81 3.18 -9.09
C HIS A 24 4.19 4.12 -8.06
N LEU A 25 3.35 3.58 -7.18
CA LEU A 25 2.74 4.31 -6.08
C LEU A 25 3.31 3.83 -4.76
N VAL A 26 3.69 4.77 -3.90
CA VAL A 26 4.03 4.51 -2.50
C VAL A 26 3.07 5.27 -1.61
N ALA A 27 2.43 4.54 -0.71
CA ALA A 27 1.59 5.06 0.35
C ALA A 27 2.04 4.53 1.71
N ALA A 28 1.64 5.20 2.78
CA ALA A 28 1.84 4.72 4.13
C ALA A 28 0.71 5.14 5.05
N CYS A 29 0.45 4.38 6.11
CA CYS A 29 -0.45 4.83 7.17
C CYS A 29 0.26 5.84 8.07
N LEU A 30 -0.46 6.88 8.47
CA LEU A 30 0.02 7.79 9.50
C LEU A 30 0.16 7.05 10.83
N GLN A 31 1.21 7.39 11.57
CA GLN A 31 1.39 6.91 12.93
C GLN A 31 0.42 7.63 13.86
N THR A 32 -0.64 6.94 14.26
CA THR A 32 -1.67 7.42 15.19
C THR A 32 -1.67 6.60 16.47
N ARG A 33 -2.43 7.02 17.47
CA ARG A 33 -2.66 6.20 18.67
C ARG A 33 -3.20 4.80 18.30
N ARG A 34 -4.06 4.73 17.27
CA ARG A 34 -4.65 3.47 16.82
C ARG A 34 -3.62 2.53 16.21
N THR A 35 -2.74 3.02 15.33
CA THR A 35 -1.67 2.19 14.75
C THR A 35 -0.69 1.71 15.83
N GLN A 36 -0.34 2.57 16.79
CA GLN A 36 0.51 2.22 17.92
C GLN A 36 -0.11 1.13 18.82
N GLU A 37 -1.42 1.21 19.09
CA GLU A 37 -2.13 0.17 19.85
C GLU A 37 -2.12 -1.17 19.10
N LEU A 38 -2.33 -1.16 17.78
CA LEU A 38 -2.29 -2.35 16.94
C LEU A 38 -0.88 -2.96 16.88
N GLU A 39 0.16 -2.14 16.70
CA GLU A 39 1.56 -2.55 16.77
C GLU A 39 1.90 -3.18 18.11
N ALA A 40 1.44 -2.58 19.22
CA ALA A 40 1.68 -3.12 20.56
C ALA A 40 1.00 -4.49 20.76
N VAL A 41 -0.20 -4.68 20.21
CA VAL A 41 -0.90 -5.99 20.20
C VAL A 41 -0.13 -6.99 19.34
N GLY A 42 0.23 -6.63 18.12
CA GLY A 42 0.95 -7.50 17.18
C GLY A 42 2.29 -7.95 17.74
N ARG A 43 3.05 -7.04 18.36
CA ARG A 43 4.31 -7.37 19.04
C ARG A 43 4.12 -8.39 20.16
N ARG A 44 3.12 -8.22 21.03
CA ARG A 44 2.82 -9.19 22.09
C ARG A 44 2.45 -10.56 21.55
N GLN A 45 1.68 -10.60 20.45
CA GLN A 45 1.31 -11.86 19.79
C GLN A 45 2.53 -12.56 19.18
N LEU A 46 3.43 -11.79 18.55
CA LEU A 46 4.65 -12.32 17.95
C LEU A 46 5.64 -12.82 19.02
N GLU A 47 5.77 -12.10 20.13
CA GLU A 47 6.57 -12.51 21.29
C GLU A 47 6.04 -13.83 21.88
N ALA A 48 4.73 -13.93 22.14
CA ALA A 48 4.09 -15.14 22.67
C ALA A 48 4.24 -16.33 21.71
N TRP A 49 4.10 -16.11 20.40
CA TRP A 49 4.38 -17.13 19.39
C TRP A 49 5.85 -17.58 19.41
N GLY A 50 6.77 -16.64 19.59
CA GLY A 50 8.20 -16.92 19.73
C GLY A 50 8.52 -17.80 20.94
N ASP A 51 7.86 -17.56 22.08
CA ASP A 51 7.99 -18.40 23.28
C ASP A 51 7.51 -19.83 23.02
N VAL A 52 6.30 -19.99 22.48
CA VAL A 52 5.74 -21.30 22.14
C VAL A 52 6.64 -22.05 21.15
N ARG A 53 7.20 -21.36 20.15
CA ARG A 53 8.12 -21.96 19.18
C ARG A 53 9.43 -22.42 19.82
N ARG A 54 9.98 -21.64 20.75
CA ARG A 54 11.19 -22.02 21.50
C ARG A 54 10.97 -23.26 22.37
N GLU A 55 9.80 -23.37 22.98
CA GLU A 55 9.42 -24.55 23.78
C GLU A 55 9.20 -25.78 22.90
N ALA A 56 8.52 -25.63 21.77
CA ALA A 56 8.23 -26.75 20.87
C ALA A 56 9.50 -27.34 20.23
N ASN A 57 10.52 -26.52 19.94
CA ASN A 57 11.84 -26.97 19.51
C ASN A 57 12.56 -27.89 20.54
N ARG A 58 12.03 -28.04 21.76
CA ARG A 58 12.53 -28.99 22.78
C ARG A 58 11.85 -30.38 22.73
N GLY A 59 11.09 -30.68 21.67
CA GLY A 59 10.57 -32.04 21.42
C GLY A 59 9.05 -32.15 21.33
N LEU A 60 8.32 -31.05 21.17
CA LEU A 60 6.86 -31.04 20.96
C LEU A 60 6.53 -30.60 19.52
N PRO A 61 5.47 -31.14 18.89
CA PRO A 61 5.10 -30.77 17.53
C PRO A 61 4.73 -29.27 17.45
N ALA A 62 5.51 -28.50 16.68
CA ALA A 62 5.31 -27.07 16.47
C ALA A 62 4.55 -26.83 15.15
N PHE A 63 3.25 -26.50 15.22
CA PHE A 63 2.44 -26.18 14.02
C PHE A 63 1.64 -24.89 14.16
N HIS A 64 2.22 -23.87 14.79
CA HIS A 64 1.57 -22.55 14.84
C HIS A 64 2.22 -21.63 13.81
N THR A 65 1.45 -21.23 12.80
CA THR A 65 1.81 -20.14 11.88
C THR A 65 2.10 -18.87 12.70
N PRO A 66 3.14 -18.09 12.36
CA PRO A 66 3.35 -16.79 13.00
C PRO A 66 2.09 -15.91 12.82
N PRO A 67 1.78 -15.05 13.81
CA PRO A 67 0.70 -14.09 13.64
C PRO A 67 1.04 -13.12 12.50
N ASP A 68 0.02 -12.72 11.73
CA ASP A 68 0.18 -11.68 10.72
C ASP A 68 0.59 -10.35 11.38
N GLU A 69 1.43 -9.58 10.70
CA GLU A 69 1.67 -8.20 11.10
C GLU A 69 0.38 -7.37 10.90
N PRO A 70 0.03 -6.48 11.85
CA PRO A 70 -1.16 -5.65 11.75
C PRO A 70 -1.22 -4.82 10.46
N SER A 71 -0.06 -4.34 10.00
CA SER A 71 0.09 -3.59 8.75
C SER A 71 -0.32 -4.42 7.53
N VAL A 72 0.11 -5.68 7.45
CA VAL A 72 -0.24 -6.60 6.34
C VAL A 72 -1.73 -6.87 6.32
N ARG A 73 -2.35 -7.09 7.49
CA ARG A 73 -3.79 -7.32 7.58
C ARG A 73 -4.61 -6.14 7.07
N TYR A 74 -4.26 -4.93 7.49
CA TYR A 74 -5.00 -3.73 7.15
C TYR A 74 -4.72 -3.27 5.71
N LEU A 75 -3.46 -3.21 5.30
CA LEU A 75 -3.10 -2.81 3.94
C LEU A 75 -3.50 -3.87 2.91
N GLY A 76 -3.61 -5.14 3.33
CA GLY A 76 -4.04 -6.25 2.51
C GLY A 76 -5.42 -6.06 1.88
N SER A 77 -6.32 -5.34 2.56
CA SER A 77 -7.66 -5.01 2.07
C SER A 77 -7.74 -3.71 1.28
N VAL A 78 -6.69 -2.88 1.27
CA VAL A 78 -6.71 -1.62 0.52
C VAL A 78 -6.35 -1.90 -0.95
N MET A 79 -7.34 -1.76 -1.82
CA MET A 79 -7.16 -1.77 -3.27
C MET A 79 -7.06 -0.34 -3.79
N LEU A 80 -6.04 -0.08 -4.61
CA LEU A 80 -5.89 1.17 -5.32
C LEU A 80 -5.99 0.89 -6.82
N ALA A 81 -6.61 1.80 -7.54
CA ALA A 81 -6.67 1.78 -9.00
C ALA A 81 -6.21 3.12 -9.56
N LEU A 82 -5.79 3.11 -10.82
CA LEU A 82 -5.40 4.30 -11.55
C LEU A 82 -6.39 4.56 -12.68
N ARG A 83 -6.66 5.82 -12.91
CA ARG A 83 -7.49 6.32 -14.01
C ARG A 83 -6.94 7.65 -14.49
N ASP A 84 -6.99 7.91 -15.78
CA ASP A 84 -6.64 9.21 -16.34
C ASP A 84 -7.79 9.80 -17.16
N ASP A 85 -7.60 11.03 -17.63
CA ASP A 85 -8.55 11.78 -18.44
C ASP A 85 -8.59 11.34 -19.91
N VAL A 86 -7.74 10.41 -20.32
CA VAL A 86 -7.66 9.89 -21.70
C VAL A 86 -8.16 8.45 -21.85
N GLY A 87 -8.54 7.81 -20.73
CA GLY A 87 -9.18 6.49 -20.71
C GLY A 87 -8.20 5.32 -20.79
N THR A 88 -6.98 5.48 -20.29
CA THR A 88 -5.99 4.38 -20.26
C THR A 88 -6.44 3.27 -19.30
N THR A 89 -6.37 2.03 -19.77
CA THR A 89 -6.56 0.85 -18.92
C THR A 89 -5.23 0.51 -18.23
N TYR A 90 -5.12 0.82 -16.94
CA TYR A 90 -3.96 0.46 -16.12
C TYR A 90 -4.12 -0.96 -15.55
N GLU A 91 -3.26 -1.88 -15.98
CA GLU A 91 -3.15 -3.23 -15.44
C GLU A 91 -2.26 -3.25 -14.20
N PHE A 92 -2.82 -3.75 -13.09
CA PHE A 92 -2.06 -4.01 -11.87
C PHE A 92 -1.00 -5.10 -12.08
N ARG A 93 0.25 -4.83 -11.70
CA ARG A 93 1.39 -5.75 -11.87
C ARG A 93 1.87 -6.36 -10.57
N GLY A 94 1.71 -5.66 -9.46
CA GLY A 94 2.20 -6.16 -8.19
C GLY A 94 2.02 -5.16 -7.05
N ARG A 95 2.08 -5.71 -5.84
CA ARG A 95 2.10 -4.95 -4.60
C ARG A 95 3.11 -5.53 -3.62
N SER A 96 3.67 -4.67 -2.78
CA SER A 96 4.36 -5.05 -1.57
C SER A 96 3.80 -4.24 -0.41
N MET A 97 3.71 -4.88 0.76
CA MET A 97 3.14 -4.29 1.97
C MET A 97 4.00 -4.67 3.16
N GLY A 98 4.07 -3.76 4.12
CA GLY A 98 4.87 -3.91 5.33
C GLY A 98 6.16 -3.10 5.28
N GLY A 99 7.07 -3.44 6.18
CA GLY A 99 8.34 -2.77 6.45
C GLY A 99 8.81 -3.20 7.84
N GLY A 100 9.89 -2.65 8.37
CA GLY A 100 10.35 -3.08 9.70
C GLY A 100 9.31 -2.76 10.77
N GLN A 101 8.67 -3.78 11.38
CA GLN A 101 7.70 -3.83 12.52
C GLN A 101 6.72 -2.65 12.81
N THR A 102 7.14 -1.40 12.61
CA THR A 102 6.40 -0.15 12.76
C THR A 102 6.10 0.53 11.41
N GLU A 103 6.56 -0.03 10.29
CA GLU A 103 6.36 0.56 8.98
C GLU A 103 5.06 0.07 8.33
N TRP A 104 4.05 0.94 8.30
CA TRP A 104 2.79 0.71 7.58
C TRP A 104 2.93 1.23 6.15
N ARG A 105 3.70 0.54 5.31
CA ARG A 105 3.98 0.97 3.93
C ARG A 105 3.31 0.07 2.90
N LEU A 106 2.77 0.66 1.86
CA LEU A 106 2.17 0.02 0.69
C LEU A 106 2.87 0.54 -0.56
N THR A 107 3.37 -0.37 -1.39
CA THR A 107 3.85 -0.07 -2.74
C THR A 107 3.00 -0.83 -3.75
N GLN A 108 2.58 -0.17 -4.82
CA GLN A 108 1.86 -0.80 -5.92
C GLN A 108 2.42 -0.36 -7.27
N GLN A 109 2.28 -1.22 -8.28
CA GLN A 109 2.77 -1.00 -9.63
C GLN A 109 1.71 -1.31 -10.68
N TRP A 110 1.62 -0.48 -11.72
CA TRP A 110 0.73 -0.67 -12.86
C TRP A 110 1.44 -0.46 -14.21
N ARG A 111 0.83 -0.97 -15.28
CA ARG A 111 1.19 -0.75 -16.69
C ARG A 111 -0.03 -0.39 -17.52
N PRO A 112 0.09 0.38 -18.63
CA PRO A 112 1.30 1.04 -19.10
C PRO A 112 1.66 2.26 -18.22
N GLY A 113 2.75 2.94 -18.57
CA GLY A 113 3.04 4.28 -18.06
C GLY A 113 1.96 5.28 -18.48
N VAL A 114 1.90 6.42 -17.78
CA VAL A 114 0.91 7.46 -18.06
C VAL A 114 1.13 8.05 -19.46
N PRO A 115 0.11 8.12 -20.33
CA PRO A 115 0.27 8.70 -21.65
C PRO A 115 0.62 10.18 -21.59
N VAL A 116 1.44 10.65 -22.54
CA VAL A 116 1.85 12.06 -22.65
C VAL A 116 0.67 13.01 -22.85
N GLN A 117 -0.43 12.51 -23.41
CA GLN A 117 -1.64 13.28 -23.64
C GLN A 117 -2.41 13.56 -22.35
N ALA A 118 -2.29 12.68 -21.34
CA ALA A 118 -3.00 12.80 -20.07
C ALA A 118 -2.62 14.11 -19.35
N SER A 119 -3.62 14.74 -18.76
CA SER A 119 -3.45 15.95 -17.95
C SER A 119 -3.83 15.72 -16.49
N ILE A 120 -4.57 14.66 -16.20
CA ILE A 120 -4.99 14.28 -14.85
C ILE A 120 -4.72 12.79 -14.66
N LEU A 121 -4.15 12.44 -13.51
CA LEU A 121 -4.09 11.07 -13.03
C LEU A 121 -4.85 11.00 -11.69
N ALA A 122 -5.86 10.16 -11.63
CA ALA A 122 -6.61 9.85 -10.43
C ALA A 122 -6.08 8.57 -9.78
N VAL A 123 -5.91 8.62 -8.47
CA VAL A 123 -5.73 7.44 -7.61
C VAL A 123 -7.07 7.15 -6.96
N ASP A 124 -7.69 6.07 -7.38
CA ASP A 124 -9.00 5.62 -6.89
C ASP A 124 -8.78 4.59 -5.77
N VAL A 125 -9.38 4.80 -4.61
CA VAL A 125 -9.43 3.83 -3.51
C VAL A 125 -10.68 2.99 -3.72
N GLN A 126 -10.49 1.67 -3.76
CA GLN A 126 -11.56 0.70 -3.99
C GLN A 126 -11.87 -0.11 -2.74
N ASP A 127 -13.14 -0.45 -2.55
CA ASP A 127 -13.56 -1.45 -1.57
C ASP A 127 -13.33 -2.89 -2.08
N SER A 128 -13.80 -3.87 -1.32
CA SER A 128 -13.66 -5.29 -1.66
C SER A 128 -14.42 -5.72 -2.92
N ASP A 129 -15.44 -4.95 -3.33
CA ASP A 129 -16.25 -5.22 -4.52
C ASP A 129 -15.69 -4.49 -5.77
N GLY A 130 -14.56 -3.78 -5.62
CA GLY A 130 -13.94 -3.00 -6.67
C GLY A 130 -14.62 -1.64 -6.91
N VAL A 131 -15.54 -1.24 -6.03
CA VAL A 131 -16.24 0.04 -6.15
C VAL A 131 -15.33 1.15 -5.63
N THR A 132 -15.21 2.22 -6.40
CA THR A 132 -14.44 3.40 -5.97
C THR A 132 -15.18 4.13 -4.86
N VAL A 133 -14.56 4.19 -3.67
CA VAL A 133 -15.11 4.88 -2.50
C VAL A 133 -14.49 6.25 -2.27
N HIS A 134 -13.29 6.48 -2.79
CA HIS A 134 -12.61 7.77 -2.76
C HIS A 134 -11.70 7.92 -3.98
N SER A 135 -11.49 9.15 -4.43
CA SER A 135 -10.61 9.45 -5.55
C SER A 135 -9.80 10.69 -5.24
N VAL A 136 -8.51 10.65 -5.58
CA VAL A 136 -7.65 11.82 -5.52
C VAL A 136 -7.04 12.09 -6.88
N GLU A 137 -7.33 13.28 -7.41
CA GLU A 137 -6.85 13.72 -8.72
C GLU A 137 -5.54 14.50 -8.60
N LEU A 138 -4.58 14.16 -9.46
CA LEU A 138 -3.28 14.77 -9.56
C LEU A 138 -3.16 15.44 -10.92
N ALA A 139 -2.94 16.76 -10.93
CA ALA A 139 -2.65 17.49 -12.15
C ALA A 139 -1.23 17.12 -12.67
N LEU A 140 -1.16 16.63 -13.90
CA LEU A 140 0.09 16.27 -14.56
C LEU A 140 0.68 17.51 -15.23
N ARG A 141 1.78 17.99 -14.68
CA ARG A 141 2.50 19.16 -15.19
C ARG A 141 3.41 18.77 -16.36
N LYS A 142 2.99 19.17 -17.57
CA LYS A 142 3.69 18.85 -18.84
C LYS A 142 5.07 19.48 -18.96
N ASP A 143 5.36 20.53 -18.18
CA ASP A 143 6.65 21.23 -18.10
C ASP A 143 7.71 20.48 -17.29
N LEU A 144 7.32 19.47 -16.50
CA LEU A 144 8.23 18.66 -15.68
C LEU A 144 8.58 17.31 -16.32
N ILE A 145 7.98 16.96 -17.45
CA ILE A 145 8.31 15.73 -18.20
C ILE A 145 9.54 16.02 -19.08
N THR A 146 10.70 16.21 -18.46
CA THR A 146 11.99 16.18 -19.17
C THR A 146 12.27 14.75 -19.57
N ARG A 147 12.08 14.44 -20.86
CA ARG A 147 12.64 13.22 -21.45
C ARG A 147 14.15 13.24 -21.22
N ALA A 148 14.70 12.18 -20.63
CA ALA A 148 16.13 11.94 -20.76
C ALA A 148 16.45 11.87 -22.27
N PRO A 149 17.51 12.55 -22.75
CA PRO A 149 17.88 12.45 -24.15
C PRO A 149 18.23 10.99 -24.46
N GLY A 150 17.52 10.43 -25.46
CA GLY A 150 17.84 9.13 -26.04
C GLY A 150 19.05 9.18 -26.96
#